data_AF-A0A2S7XT07-F1
#
_entry.id   AF-A0A2S7XT07-F1
#
_cell.length_a   1.000
_cell.length_b   1.000
_cell.length_c   1.000
_cell.angle_alpha   90.00
_cell.angle_beta   90.00
_cell.angle_gamma   90.00
#
_symmetry.space_group_name_H-M   'P 1'
#
loop_
_entity.id
_entity.type
_entity.pdbx_description
1 polymer ?
#
loop_
_entity_poly.entity_id
_entity_poly.type
_entity_poly.pdbx_seq_one_letter_code
_entity_poly.pdbx_strand_id
1 'polypeptide(L)' 'MERSEGCELKALKQDYLNVQVLRLEQNYRSTSNILNAANAVIAHNRNRFGKNLWTQQSTGSLIQCYTAIDAVMKPVS' A
#
# COMPACT_ATOMS: atom_id res chain seq x y z
N MET A 1 -7.24 28.03 -17.05
CA MET A 1 -7.89 26.74 -16.73
C MET A 1 -6.75 25.73 -16.57
N GLU A 2 -6.09 25.75 -15.41
CA GLU A 2 -4.98 24.83 -15.14
C GLU A 2 -5.57 23.48 -14.75
N ARG A 3 -5.43 22.49 -15.64
CA ARG A 3 -5.67 21.10 -15.28
C ARG A 3 -4.52 20.71 -14.35
N SER A 4 -4.78 20.64 -13.04
CA SER A 4 -3.78 20.14 -12.10
C SER A 4 -3.41 18.71 -12.50
N GLU A 5 -2.13 18.47 -12.79
CA GLU A 5 -1.56 17.20 -13.24
C GLU A 5 -1.57 16.12 -12.13
N GLY A 6 -2.75 15.76 -11.65
CA GLY A 6 -2.86 14.94 -10.45
C GLY A 6 -4.16 14.17 -10.35
N CYS A 7 -4.59 13.47 -11.40
CA CYS A 7 -5.58 12.38 -11.30
C CYS A 7 -5.92 11.59 -12.58
N GLU A 8 -4.97 11.18 -13.44
CA GLU A 8 -5.35 10.50 -14.70
C GLU A 8 -6.25 9.27 -14.47
N LEU A 9 -5.99 8.48 -13.43
CA LEU A 9 -6.81 7.31 -13.09
C LEU A 9 -8.20 7.64 -12.51
N LYS A 10 -8.40 8.79 -11.85
CA LYS A 10 -9.74 9.20 -11.40
C LYS A 10 -10.54 9.79 -12.56
N ALA A 11 -9.87 10.53 -13.44
CA ALA A 11 -10.45 11.14 -14.63
C ALA A 11 -10.88 10.09 -15.67
N LEU A 12 -10.24 8.91 -15.68
CA LEU A 12 -10.55 7.81 -16.61
C LEU A 12 -12.06 7.48 -16.76
N LYS A 13 -12.84 7.56 -15.66
CA LYS A 13 -14.29 7.33 -15.69
C LYS A 13 -15.09 8.48 -16.32
N GLN A 14 -14.56 9.70 -16.26
CA GLN A 14 -15.16 10.89 -16.84
C GLN A 14 -14.80 11.02 -18.32
N ASP A 15 -13.55 10.68 -18.66
CA ASP A 15 -13.01 10.79 -20.01
C ASP A 15 -13.57 9.70 -20.95
N TYR A 16 -13.97 8.55 -20.39
CA TYR A 16 -14.48 7.42 -21.16
C TYR A 16 -15.76 6.86 -20.53
N LEU A 17 -16.88 7.07 -21.21
CA LEU A 17 -18.23 6.71 -20.74
C LEU A 17 -18.45 5.19 -20.55
N ASN A 18 -17.62 4.34 -21.18
CA ASN A 18 -17.76 2.88 -21.18
C ASN A 18 -16.58 2.14 -20.51
N VAL A 19 -15.91 2.75 -19.52
CA VAL A 19 -14.80 2.10 -18.81
C VAL A 19 -15.30 1.21 -17.67
N GLN A 20 -14.88 -0.05 -17.69
CA GLN A 20 -15.03 -0.97 -16.57
C GLN A 20 -13.76 -0.94 -15.71
N VAL A 21 -13.93 -0.74 -14.40
CA VAL A 21 -12.81 -0.77 -13.45
C VAL A 21 -12.84 -2.06 -12.65
N LEU A 22 -11.84 -2.92 -12.86
CA LEU A 22 -11.60 -4.11 -12.05
C LEU A 22 -10.52 -3.85 -11.02
N ARG A 23 -10.76 -4.23 -9.76
CA ARG A 23 -9.77 -4.13 -8.68
C ARG A 23 -9.17 -5.51 -8.39
N LEU A 24 -7.86 -5.61 -8.49
CA LEU A 24 -7.12 -6.79 -8.06
C LEU A 24 -6.69 -6.60 -6.61
N GLU A 25 -7.26 -7.38 -5.71
CA GLU A 25 -7.03 -7.24 -4.27
C GLU A 25 -6.18 -8.37 -3.67
N GLN A 26 -6.00 -9.48 -4.39
CA GLN A 26 -5.14 -10.56 -3.91
C GLN A 26 -3.66 -10.21 -4.12
N ASN A 27 -2.91 -10.21 -3.03
CA ASN A 27 -1.46 -10.10 -2.99
C ASN A 27 -0.84 -11.50 -2.89
N TYR A 28 0.00 -11.84 -3.85
CA TYR A 28 0.66 -13.15 -3.92
C TYR A 28 2.13 -13.10 -3.44
N ARG A 29 2.61 -11.94 -2.98
CA ARG A 29 4.03 -11.71 -2.65
C ARG A 29 4.30 -11.74 -1.15
N SER A 30 3.45 -11.05 -0.38
CA SER A 30 3.70 -10.76 1.03
C SER A 30 2.87 -11.64 1.97
N THR A 31 3.49 -11.99 3.10
CA THR A 31 2.82 -12.63 4.24
C THR A 31 1.84 -11.67 4.91
N SER A 32 0.92 -12.22 5.71
CA SER A 32 -0.17 -11.45 6.32
C SER A 32 0.36 -10.29 7.19
N ASN A 33 1.40 -10.50 8.01
CA ASN A 33 1.96 -9.44 8.84
C ASN A 33 2.45 -8.22 8.04
N ILE A 34 3.16 -8.47 6.94
CA ILE A 34 3.69 -7.41 6.06
C ILE A 34 2.52 -6.69 5.38
N LEU A 35 1.55 -7.45 4.85
CA LEU A 35 0.44 -6.88 4.12
C LEU A 35 -0.48 -6.04 5.02
N ASN A 36 -0.72 -6.49 6.25
CA ASN A 36 -1.53 -5.78 7.23
C ASN A 36 -0.89 -4.44 7.61
N ALA A 37 0.42 -4.42 7.87
CA ALA A 37 1.13 -3.17 8.16
C ALA A 37 1.08 -2.20 6.97
N ALA A 38 1.29 -2.68 5.74
CA ALA A 38 1.18 -1.84 4.54
C ALA A 38 -0.24 -1.26 4.36
N ASN A 39 -1.27 -2.09 4.56
CA ASN A 39 -2.67 -1.66 4.53
C ASN A 39 -2.98 -0.61 5.60
N ALA A 40 -2.43 -0.75 6.81
CA ALA A 40 -2.62 0.22 7.90
C ALA A 40 -1.97 1.57 7.55
N VAL A 41 -0.75 1.58 7.02
CA VAL A 41 -0.06 2.82 6.63
C VAL A 41 -0.80 3.53 5.49
N ILE A 42 -1.19 2.82 4.43
CA ILE A 42 -1.86 3.43 3.27
C ILE A 42 -3.28 3.91 3.58
N ALA A 43 -3.92 3.41 4.64
CA ALA A 43 -5.26 3.85 5.05
C ALA A 43 -5.31 5.34 5.42
N HIS A 44 -4.18 5.94 5.81
CA HIS A 44 -4.07 7.36 6.15
C HIS A 44 -4.07 8.29 4.92
N ASN A 45 -3.95 7.76 3.69
CA ASN A 45 -3.89 8.59 2.48
C ASN A 45 -5.29 9.06 2.05
N ARG A 46 -5.50 10.39 2.06
CA ARG A 46 -6.78 11.04 1.69
C ARG A 46 -7.25 10.77 0.26
N ASN A 47 -6.33 10.55 -0.67
CA ASN A 47 -6.63 10.35 -2.10
C ASN A 47 -6.66 8.88 -2.55
N ARG A 48 -6.93 7.93 -1.64
CA ARG A 48 -6.94 6.48 -1.98
C ARG A 48 -8.12 6.08 -2.89
N PHE A 49 -7.87 5.11 -3.75
CA PHE A 49 -8.87 4.49 -4.64
C PHE A 49 -9.71 3.38 -3.99
N GLY A 50 -9.58 3.21 -2.67
CA GLY A 50 -10.43 2.33 -1.85
C GLY A 50 -10.12 0.82 -1.93
N LYS A 51 -8.92 0.41 -2.37
CA LYS A 51 -8.53 -1.01 -2.36
C LYS A 51 -8.05 -1.45 -0.98
N ASN A 52 -8.35 -2.69 -0.60
CA ASN A 52 -7.78 -3.37 0.57
C ASN A 52 -7.18 -4.69 0.09
N LEU A 53 -5.87 -4.88 0.27
CA LEU A 53 -5.22 -6.09 -0.22
C LEU A 53 -5.32 -7.23 0.79
N TRP A 54 -5.45 -8.46 0.31
CA TRP A 54 -5.46 -9.69 1.13
C TRP A 54 -4.49 -10.74 0.54
N THR A 55 -4.04 -11.70 1.34
CA THR A 55 -3.08 -12.75 0.91
C THR A 55 -3.52 -14.13 1.40
N GLN A 56 -3.20 -15.18 0.64
CA GLN A 56 -3.34 -16.59 1.07
C GLN A 56 -2.08 -17.14 1.73
N GLN A 57 -1.00 -16.35 1.75
CA GLN A 57 0.23 -16.76 2.41
C GLN A 57 0.05 -16.76 3.94
N SER A 58 0.92 -17.50 4.63
CA SER A 58 0.91 -17.56 6.09
C SER A 58 1.18 -16.19 6.72
N THR A 59 0.99 -16.11 8.04
CA THR A 59 1.22 -14.88 8.82
C THR A 59 2.64 -14.33 8.65
N GLY A 60 3.63 -15.22 8.52
CA GLY A 60 5.05 -14.87 8.47
C GLY A 60 5.57 -14.32 9.81
N SER A 61 6.83 -13.88 9.81
CA SER A 61 7.46 -13.27 10.98
C SER A 61 6.86 -11.92 11.32
N LEU A 62 6.97 -11.51 12.59
CA LEU A 62 6.64 -10.14 13.01
C LEU A 62 7.63 -9.15 12.41
N ILE A 63 7.13 -7.96 12.05
CA ILE A 63 7.95 -6.86 11.55
C ILE A 63 8.84 -6.38 12.70
N GLN A 64 10.16 -6.40 12.49
CA GLN A 64 11.13 -5.91 13.46
C GLN A 64 11.39 -4.43 13.19
N CYS A 65 11.39 -3.62 14.26
CA CYS A 65 11.80 -2.23 14.22
C CYS A 65 12.94 -2.04 15.21
N TYR A 66 14.04 -1.46 14.75
CA TYR A 66 15.19 -1.15 15.58
C TYR A 66 15.42 0.36 15.56
N THR A 67 15.52 0.96 16.76
CA THR A 67 15.84 2.37 16.91
C THR A 67 17.28 2.49 17.39
N ALA A 68 18.14 3.09 16.57
CA ALA A 68 19.53 3.37 16.90
C ALA A 68 19.67 4.80 17.46
N ILE A 69 20.52 4.97 18.46
CA ILE A 69 20.82 6.29 19.06
C ILE A 69 21.94 7.04 18.32
N ASP A 70 22.75 6.33 17.52
CA ASP A 70 23.84 6.85 16.72
C ASP A 70 24.07 5.91 15.51
N ALA A 71 24.78 6.37 14.48
CA ALA A 71 25.09 5.59 13.27
C ALA A 71 26.01 4.38 13.56
N VAL A 72 26.63 4.32 14.75
CA VAL A 72 27.52 3.23 15.15
C VAL A 72 26.74 2.17 15.92
N MET A 73 26.35 1.12 15.20
CA MET A 73 25.71 -0.07 15.77
C MET A 73 26.77 -0.95 16.45
N LYS A 74 26.65 -1.20 17.77
CA LYS A 74 27.33 -2.36 18.39
C LYS A 74 26.41 -3.58 18.33
N PRO A 75 26.91 -4.76 17.92
CA PRO A 75 26.08 -5.95 17.86
C PRO A 75 25.65 -6.36 19.27
N VAL A 76 24.35 -6.64 19.42
CA VAL A 76 23.82 -7.31 20.60
C VAL A 76 24.23 -8.79 20.50
N SER A 77 24.91 -9.27 21.55
CA SER A 77 25.34 -10.68 21.72
C SER A 77 24.15 -11.61 21.92
#